data_AF-A0A6A0BCR4-F1
#
_entry.id   AF-A0A6A0BCR4-F1
#
_cell.length_a   1.000
_cell.length_b   1.000
_cell.length_c   1.000
_cell.angle_alpha   90.00
_cell.angle_beta   90.00
_cell.angle_gamma   90.00
#
_symmetry.space_group_name_H-M   'P 1'
#
loop_
_entity.id
_entity.type
_entity.pdbx_description
1 polymer ?
#
loop_
_entity_poly.entity_id
_entity_poly.type
_entity_poly.pdbx_seq_one_letter_code
_entity_poly.pdbx_strand_id
1 'polypeptide(L)'
;MADEKRQWGELSSKEKAEAVKTESNEAYFWSGMTQGEDGNVYGGEENAANIAEQNGGKTLEMKLEESNIDTESMSGAEWNEASETFAQEASGDVHCIKGENVREDSVYNTTEHEAIEENESISNVTYVDAENGQETGEVENFDRSQETSAEHFNENAKATAAPTNTEGATAFNESAKGVASESAPVETESLSSEQSQSTGVSR
;
A
#
# COMPACT_ATOMS: atom_id res chain seq x y z
N MET A 1 -13.81 -25.25 25.57
CA MET A 1 -12.99 -24.09 25.94
C MET A 1 -12.86 -23.31 24.65
N ALA A 2 -13.19 -22.02 24.64
CA ALA A 2 -12.91 -21.23 23.44
C ALA A 2 -11.39 -21.17 23.32
N ASP A 3 -10.85 -21.55 22.16
CA ASP A 3 -9.43 -21.37 21.89
C ASP A 3 -9.14 -19.87 21.93
N GLU A 4 -8.17 -19.48 22.74
CA GLU A 4 -7.75 -18.08 22.87
C GLU A 4 -7.29 -17.57 21.50
N LYS A 5 -7.79 -16.40 21.08
CA LYS A 5 -7.37 -15.78 19.83
C LYS A 5 -5.89 -15.41 19.90
N ARG A 6 -5.17 -15.60 18.79
CA ARG A 6 -3.73 -15.31 18.67
C ARG A 6 -3.53 -13.84 18.33
N GLN A 7 -2.49 -13.22 18.86
CA GLN A 7 -2.14 -11.83 18.59
C GLN A 7 -1.19 -11.74 17.39
N TRP A 8 -1.49 -10.89 16.40
CA TRP A 8 -0.69 -10.77 15.18
C TRP A 8 0.79 -10.43 15.49
N GLY A 9 1.04 -9.42 16.33
CA GLY A 9 2.39 -9.00 16.70
C GLY A 9 3.24 -10.07 17.42
N GLU A 10 2.66 -11.16 17.90
CA GLU A 10 3.37 -12.26 18.57
C GLU A 10 3.76 -13.39 17.60
N LEU A 11 3.23 -13.39 16.38
CA LEU A 11 3.50 -14.42 15.38
C LEU A 11 4.88 -14.26 14.76
N SER A 12 5.54 -15.38 14.48
CA SER A 12 6.71 -15.37 13.59
C SER A 12 6.33 -15.02 12.15
N SER A 13 7.27 -14.52 11.34
CA SER A 13 7.00 -14.19 9.93
C SER A 13 6.40 -15.37 9.15
N LYS A 14 6.84 -16.60 9.44
CA LYS A 14 6.27 -17.81 8.84
C LYS A 14 4.82 -18.02 9.24
N GLU A 15 4.48 -17.81 10.51
CA GLU A 15 3.10 -17.95 10.98
C GLU A 15 2.19 -16.86 10.42
N LYS A 16 2.70 -15.63 10.25
CA LYS A 16 1.98 -14.53 9.59
C LYS A 16 1.65 -14.87 8.15
N ALA A 17 2.65 -15.30 7.38
CA ALA A 17 2.47 -15.74 6.00
C ALA A 17 1.40 -16.85 5.88
N GLU A 18 1.54 -17.93 6.66
CA GLU A 18 0.57 -19.04 6.64
C GLU A 18 -0.83 -18.62 7.09
N ALA A 19 -0.96 -17.62 7.97
CA ALA A 19 -2.25 -17.14 8.45
C ALA A 19 -3.07 -16.42 7.36
N VAL A 20 -2.39 -15.72 6.46
CA VAL A 20 -3.04 -14.90 5.41
C VAL A 20 -2.98 -15.53 4.02
N LYS A 21 -2.20 -16.60 3.83
CA LYS A 21 -2.06 -17.28 2.54
C LYS A 21 -3.41 -17.77 1.98
N THR A 22 -3.58 -17.58 0.68
CA THR A 22 -4.72 -18.07 -0.12
C THR A 22 -4.26 -19.10 -1.15
N GLU A 23 -5.19 -19.88 -1.70
CA GLU A 23 -4.90 -20.65 -2.91
C GLU A 23 -4.80 -19.70 -4.12
N SER A 24 -4.28 -20.22 -5.23
CA SER A 24 -4.15 -19.43 -6.46
C SER A 24 -5.52 -18.94 -6.96
N ASN A 25 -5.58 -17.65 -7.30
CA ASN A 25 -6.76 -16.93 -7.78
C ASN A 25 -7.87 -16.68 -6.74
N GLU A 26 -7.59 -16.88 -5.44
CA GLU A 26 -8.60 -16.68 -4.38
C GLU A 26 -8.45 -15.37 -3.61
N ALA A 27 -7.40 -14.57 -3.82
CA ALA A 27 -7.20 -13.34 -3.07
C ALA A 27 -8.12 -12.20 -3.55
N TYR A 28 -8.91 -11.64 -2.63
CA TYR A 28 -9.77 -10.48 -2.84
C TYR A 28 -9.37 -9.34 -1.92
N PHE A 29 -8.94 -8.23 -2.51
CA PHE A 29 -8.73 -6.95 -1.86
C PHE A 29 -9.99 -6.10 -1.96
N TRP A 30 -10.10 -5.05 -1.15
CA TRP A 30 -11.22 -4.14 -1.25
C TRP A 30 -10.85 -2.72 -0.82
N SER A 31 -11.45 -1.72 -1.46
CA SER A 31 -11.28 -0.32 -1.06
C SER A 31 -12.44 0.56 -1.52
N GLY A 32 -12.72 1.59 -0.73
CA GLY A 32 -13.74 2.59 -1.02
C GLY A 32 -15.17 2.14 -0.72
N MET A 33 -16.09 3.09 -0.88
CA MET A 33 -17.53 2.91 -0.66
C MET A 33 -18.32 3.49 -1.84
N THR A 34 -19.45 2.87 -2.16
CA THR A 34 -20.40 3.33 -3.18
C THR A 34 -21.73 3.66 -2.52
N GLN A 35 -22.33 4.80 -2.85
CA GLN A 35 -23.71 5.08 -2.46
C GLN A 35 -24.62 4.66 -3.63
N GLY A 36 -25.32 3.54 -3.47
CA GLY A 36 -26.16 2.99 -4.52
C GLY A 36 -27.41 3.82 -4.79
N GLU A 37 -27.98 3.63 -5.97
CA GLU A 37 -29.21 4.34 -6.38
C GLU A 37 -30.42 3.98 -5.52
N ASP A 38 -30.38 2.81 -4.87
CA ASP A 38 -31.39 2.32 -3.93
C ASP A 38 -31.29 2.97 -2.53
N GLY A 39 -30.28 3.81 -2.31
CA GLY A 39 -30.01 4.50 -1.04
C GLY A 39 -29.19 3.69 -0.04
N ASN A 40 -28.73 2.49 -0.41
CA ASN A 40 -27.81 1.70 0.40
C ASN A 40 -26.36 2.15 0.18
N VAL A 41 -25.48 1.77 1.10
CA VAL A 41 -24.03 1.98 0.98
C VAL A 41 -23.37 0.62 0.82
N TYR A 42 -22.57 0.50 -0.24
CA TYR A 42 -21.84 -0.68 -0.62
C TYR A 42 -20.33 -0.48 -0.42
N GLY A 43 -19.59 -1.57 -0.25
CA GLY A 43 -18.19 -1.56 0.21
C GLY A 43 -18.07 -1.89 1.70
N GLY A 44 -16.86 -1.79 2.25
CA GLY A 44 -16.60 -2.22 3.62
C GLY A 44 -16.35 -3.73 3.73
N GLU A 45 -15.82 -4.13 4.89
CA GLU A 45 -15.43 -5.51 5.21
C GLU A 45 -16.55 -6.53 4.96
N GLU A 46 -17.75 -6.31 5.51
CA GLU A 46 -18.86 -7.28 5.40
C GLU A 46 -19.31 -7.47 3.94
N ASN A 47 -19.41 -6.39 3.17
CA ASN A 47 -19.79 -6.47 1.76
C ASN A 47 -18.70 -7.17 0.94
N ALA A 48 -17.43 -6.82 1.19
CA ALA A 48 -16.29 -7.42 0.50
C ALA A 48 -16.17 -8.93 0.78
N ALA A 49 -16.33 -9.34 2.04
CA ALA A 49 -16.33 -10.75 2.43
C ALA A 49 -17.46 -11.53 1.73
N ASN A 50 -18.67 -10.96 1.67
CA ASN A 50 -19.81 -11.58 0.99
C ASN A 50 -19.56 -11.74 -0.52
N ILE A 51 -19.02 -10.71 -1.19
CA ILE A 51 -18.69 -10.78 -2.62
C ILE A 51 -17.57 -11.80 -2.87
N ALA A 52 -16.52 -11.79 -2.06
CA ALA A 52 -15.41 -12.74 -2.18
C ALA A 52 -15.91 -14.18 -2.00
N GLU A 53 -16.71 -14.46 -0.96
CA GLU A 53 -17.25 -15.80 -0.71
C GLU A 53 -18.13 -16.29 -1.87
N GLN A 54 -19.00 -15.44 -2.41
CA GLN A 54 -19.85 -15.78 -3.56
C GLN A 54 -19.06 -16.13 -4.83
N ASN A 55 -17.84 -15.60 -4.96
CA ASN A 55 -16.94 -15.87 -6.07
C ASN A 55 -15.83 -16.89 -5.73
N GLY A 56 -15.91 -17.55 -4.57
CA GLY A 56 -14.94 -18.57 -4.15
C GLY A 56 -13.59 -18.00 -3.70
N GLY A 57 -13.51 -16.72 -3.38
CA GLY A 57 -12.32 -16.05 -2.87
C GLY A 57 -12.36 -15.78 -1.36
N LYS A 58 -11.33 -15.08 -0.88
CA LYS A 58 -11.11 -14.70 0.51
C LYS A 58 -10.53 -13.29 0.60
N THR A 59 -11.04 -12.49 1.54
CA THR A 59 -10.39 -11.24 1.96
C THR A 59 -9.38 -11.47 3.09
N LEU A 60 -8.57 -10.46 3.40
CA LEU A 60 -7.64 -10.51 4.53
C LEU A 60 -8.37 -10.84 5.84
N GLU A 61 -9.49 -10.19 6.12
CA GLU A 61 -10.25 -10.36 7.36
C GLU A 61 -10.78 -11.78 7.50
N MET A 62 -11.28 -12.37 6.40
CA MET A 62 -11.68 -13.79 6.39
C MET A 62 -10.52 -14.71 6.74
N LYS A 63 -9.32 -14.43 6.22
CA LYS A 63 -8.11 -15.23 6.53
C LYS A 63 -7.65 -15.07 7.97
N LEU A 64 -7.70 -13.85 8.52
CA LEU A 64 -7.38 -13.58 9.92
C LEU A 64 -8.37 -14.29 10.86
N GLU A 65 -9.66 -14.29 10.52
CA GLU A 65 -10.68 -15.02 11.27
C GLU A 65 -10.46 -16.54 11.21
N GLU A 66 -10.26 -17.11 10.03
CA GLU A 66 -9.96 -18.54 9.83
C GLU A 66 -8.73 -19.00 10.61
N SER A 67 -7.75 -18.11 10.76
CA SER A 67 -6.49 -18.34 11.49
C SER A 67 -6.60 -18.04 12.99
N ASN A 68 -7.80 -17.73 13.48
CA ASN A 68 -8.12 -17.38 14.87
C ASN A 68 -7.26 -16.22 15.40
N ILE A 69 -7.04 -15.20 14.57
CA ILE A 69 -6.31 -13.98 14.95
C ILE A 69 -7.27 -12.98 15.61
N ASP A 70 -6.78 -12.30 16.64
CA ASP A 70 -7.50 -11.21 17.31
C ASP A 70 -7.35 -9.90 16.52
N THR A 71 -8.34 -9.58 15.71
CA THR A 71 -8.37 -8.35 14.91
C THR A 71 -8.78 -7.12 15.73
N GLU A 72 -9.46 -7.29 16.88
CA GLU A 72 -9.92 -6.19 17.73
C GLU A 72 -8.75 -5.48 18.44
N SER A 73 -7.65 -6.19 18.66
CA SER A 73 -6.45 -5.67 19.33
C SER A 73 -5.38 -5.15 18.35
N MET A 74 -5.53 -5.41 17.06
CA MET A 74 -4.53 -5.04 16.05
C MET A 74 -4.42 -3.52 15.93
N SER A 75 -3.19 -3.03 16.05
CA SER A 75 -2.83 -1.65 15.75
C SER A 75 -2.83 -1.38 14.25
N GLY A 76 -2.89 -0.11 13.84
CA GLY A 76 -2.81 0.26 12.43
C GLY A 76 -1.52 -0.21 11.73
N ALA A 77 -0.42 -0.32 12.46
CA ALA A 77 0.83 -0.88 11.91
C ALA A 77 0.73 -2.39 11.66
N GLU A 78 0.04 -3.12 12.54
CA GLU A 78 -0.19 -4.56 12.35
C GLU A 78 -1.18 -4.82 11.21
N TRP A 79 -2.19 -3.97 11.05
CA TRP A 79 -3.07 -4.00 9.86
C TRP A 79 -2.29 -3.77 8.57
N ASN A 80 -1.42 -2.76 8.52
CA ASN A 80 -0.58 -2.52 7.34
C ASN A 80 0.34 -3.71 7.05
N GLU A 81 0.99 -4.29 8.07
CA GLU A 81 1.84 -5.47 7.89
C GLU A 81 1.05 -6.69 7.42
N ALA A 82 -0.16 -6.91 7.95
CA ALA A 82 -1.03 -8.01 7.54
C ALA A 82 -1.51 -7.85 6.09
N SER A 83 -1.90 -6.63 5.69
CA SER A 83 -2.23 -6.27 4.31
C SER A 83 -1.07 -6.49 3.35
N GLU A 84 0.14 -6.04 3.70
CA GLU A 84 1.34 -6.28 2.91
C GLU A 84 1.64 -7.78 2.78
N THR A 85 1.58 -8.52 3.89
CA THR A 85 1.83 -9.97 3.90
C THR A 85 0.79 -10.72 3.06
N PHE A 86 -0.47 -10.29 3.10
CA PHE A 86 -1.55 -10.88 2.29
C PHE A 86 -1.31 -10.68 0.80
N ALA A 87 -0.88 -9.49 0.39
CA ALA A 87 -0.47 -9.21 -0.98
C ALA A 87 0.74 -10.03 -1.42
N GLN A 88 1.74 -10.21 -0.55
CA GLN A 88 2.94 -11.00 -0.83
C GLN A 88 2.67 -12.51 -0.93
N GLU A 89 1.70 -13.05 -0.19
CA GLU A 89 1.35 -14.47 -0.22
C GLU A 89 0.28 -14.84 -1.26
N ALA A 90 -0.38 -13.85 -1.87
CA ALA A 90 -1.32 -14.06 -2.95
C ALA A 90 -0.63 -14.54 -4.24
N SER A 91 -1.38 -15.23 -5.11
CA SER A 91 -0.84 -15.72 -6.39
C SER A 91 -1.92 -15.91 -7.45
N GLY A 92 -1.52 -15.86 -8.72
CA GLY A 92 -2.42 -15.96 -9.87
C GLY A 92 -3.13 -14.65 -10.18
N ASP A 93 -4.41 -14.74 -10.52
CA ASP A 93 -5.30 -13.62 -10.81
C ASP A 93 -5.96 -13.15 -9.51
N VAL A 94 -5.64 -11.94 -9.05
CA VAL A 94 -6.23 -11.39 -7.82
C VAL A 94 -7.35 -10.41 -8.15
N HIS A 95 -8.23 -10.16 -7.19
CA HIS A 95 -9.39 -9.30 -7.40
C HIS A 95 -9.36 -8.10 -6.46
N CYS A 96 -9.80 -6.94 -6.92
CA CYS A 96 -9.99 -5.78 -6.06
C CYS A 96 -11.43 -5.27 -6.18
N ILE A 97 -12.17 -5.34 -5.07
CA ILE A 97 -13.52 -4.81 -4.96
C ILE A 97 -13.41 -3.30 -4.72
N LYS A 98 -13.75 -2.49 -5.72
CA LYS A 98 -13.68 -1.04 -5.65
C LYS A 98 -15.06 -0.42 -5.53
N GLY A 99 -15.21 0.45 -4.52
CA GLY A 99 -16.30 1.42 -4.50
C GLY A 99 -15.97 2.65 -5.34
N GLU A 100 -16.97 3.48 -5.64
CA GLU A 100 -16.79 4.72 -6.41
C GLU A 100 -15.88 5.72 -5.68
N ASN A 101 -15.88 5.70 -4.34
CA ASN A 101 -15.13 6.64 -3.52
C ASN A 101 -13.94 5.94 -2.84
N VAL A 102 -12.86 5.74 -3.60
CA VAL A 102 -11.58 5.27 -3.07
C VAL A 102 -10.73 6.45 -2.61
N ARG A 103 -10.17 6.38 -1.40
CA ARG A 103 -9.24 7.41 -0.91
C ARG A 103 -7.83 7.14 -1.43
N GLU A 104 -7.12 8.19 -1.85
CA GLU A 104 -5.74 8.08 -2.32
C GLU A 104 -4.81 7.48 -1.24
N ASP A 105 -5.06 7.78 0.03
CA ASP A 105 -4.32 7.28 1.19
C ASP A 105 -4.88 5.98 1.79
N SER A 106 -5.72 5.25 1.04
CA SER A 106 -6.22 3.94 1.48
C SER A 106 -5.10 2.90 1.53
N VAL A 107 -5.18 1.96 2.49
CA VAL A 107 -4.23 0.84 2.65
C VAL A 107 -4.05 0.08 1.33
N TYR A 108 -5.14 -0.11 0.58
CA TYR A 108 -5.07 -0.70 -0.74
C TYR A 108 -4.10 0.07 -1.66
N ASN A 109 -4.27 1.39 -1.82
CA ASN A 109 -3.43 2.18 -2.73
C ASN A 109 -2.00 2.37 -2.25
N THR A 110 -1.76 2.46 -0.94
CA THR A 110 -0.45 2.84 -0.39
C THR A 110 0.39 1.65 0.07
N THR A 111 -0.18 0.45 0.11
CA THR A 111 0.48 -0.72 0.71
C THR A 111 0.20 -1.97 -0.09
N GLU A 112 -1.07 -2.32 -0.29
CA GLU A 112 -1.41 -3.59 -0.95
C GLU A 112 -1.09 -3.53 -2.45
N HIS A 113 -1.40 -2.43 -3.13
CA HIS A 113 -1.17 -2.28 -4.57
C HIS A 113 0.33 -2.31 -4.92
N GLU A 114 1.18 -1.60 -4.17
CA GLU A 114 2.65 -1.67 -4.33
C GLU A 114 3.16 -3.11 -4.12
N ALA A 115 2.70 -3.79 -3.06
CA ALA A 115 3.08 -5.18 -2.80
C ALA A 115 2.57 -6.16 -3.88
N ILE A 116 1.40 -5.89 -4.48
CA ILE A 116 0.87 -6.67 -5.61
C ILE A 116 1.74 -6.49 -6.86
N GLU A 117 2.15 -5.26 -7.16
CA GLU A 117 3.06 -4.96 -8.27
C GLU A 117 4.39 -5.70 -8.11
N GLU A 118 4.96 -5.70 -6.90
CA GLU A 118 6.22 -6.38 -6.59
C GLU A 118 6.12 -7.92 -6.56
N ASN A 119 4.94 -8.48 -6.28
CA ASN A 119 4.76 -9.93 -6.18
C ASN A 119 4.72 -10.63 -7.55
N GLU A 120 5.83 -11.25 -7.94
CA GLU A 120 5.99 -12.00 -9.20
C GLU A 120 5.00 -13.17 -9.39
N SER A 121 4.37 -13.65 -8.32
CA SER A 121 3.38 -14.73 -8.39
C SER A 121 2.00 -14.24 -8.85
N ILE A 122 1.77 -12.92 -8.88
CA ILE A 122 0.51 -12.31 -9.34
C ILE A 122 0.62 -11.92 -10.82
N SER A 123 -0.36 -12.39 -11.60
CA SER A 123 -0.43 -12.17 -13.04
C SER A 123 -1.21 -10.89 -13.40
N ASN A 124 -2.33 -10.62 -12.72
CA ASN A 124 -3.14 -9.43 -12.92
C ASN A 124 -4.02 -9.12 -11.69
N VAL A 125 -4.57 -7.91 -11.68
CA VAL A 125 -5.67 -7.50 -10.81
C VAL A 125 -6.92 -7.31 -11.67
N THR A 126 -7.99 -8.03 -11.35
CA THR A 126 -9.33 -7.80 -11.91
C THR A 126 -10.17 -6.96 -10.96
N TYR A 127 -10.79 -5.90 -11.46
CA TYR A 127 -11.60 -5.01 -10.63
C TYR A 127 -13.06 -5.46 -10.60
N VAL A 128 -13.63 -5.47 -9.39
CA VAL A 128 -15.00 -5.87 -9.10
C VAL A 128 -15.74 -4.67 -8.52
N ASP A 129 -16.94 -4.42 -9.00
CA ASP A 129 -17.79 -3.34 -8.51
C ASP A 129 -18.36 -3.68 -7.12
N ALA A 130 -18.21 -2.76 -6.16
CA ALA A 130 -18.66 -2.99 -4.80
C ALA A 130 -20.18 -3.05 -4.64
N GLU A 131 -20.97 -2.40 -5.52
CA GLU A 131 -22.43 -2.35 -5.45
C GLU A 131 -23.07 -3.66 -5.92
N ASN A 132 -22.56 -4.24 -7.00
CA ASN A 132 -23.19 -5.41 -7.62
C ASN A 132 -22.32 -6.67 -7.63
N GLY A 133 -21.06 -6.60 -7.20
CA GLY A 133 -20.15 -7.73 -7.14
C GLY A 133 -19.74 -8.30 -8.51
N GLN A 134 -19.97 -7.57 -9.59
CA GLN A 134 -19.59 -7.97 -10.94
C GLN A 134 -18.24 -7.35 -11.34
N GLU A 135 -17.47 -8.07 -12.15
CA GLU A 135 -16.26 -7.52 -12.77
C GLU A 135 -16.61 -6.28 -13.60
N THR A 136 -15.81 -5.21 -13.46
CA THR A 136 -15.99 -3.97 -14.22
C THR A 136 -15.48 -4.10 -15.67
N GLY A 137 -14.72 -5.16 -15.95
CA GLY A 137 -13.96 -5.35 -17.18
C GLY A 137 -12.61 -4.60 -17.19
N GLU A 138 -12.29 -3.86 -16.13
CA GLU A 138 -10.96 -3.30 -15.92
C GLU A 138 -10.03 -4.40 -15.36
N VAL A 139 -8.90 -4.60 -16.04
CA VAL A 139 -7.87 -5.57 -15.65
C VAL A 139 -6.50 -4.93 -15.78
N GLU A 140 -5.75 -4.93 -14.68
CA GLU A 140 -4.37 -4.48 -14.63
C GLU A 140 -3.43 -5.69 -14.77
N ASN A 141 -2.72 -5.78 -15.89
CA ASN A 141 -1.85 -6.92 -16.20
C ASN A 141 -0.41 -6.59 -15.84
N PHE A 142 0.25 -7.48 -15.10
CA PHE A 142 1.67 -7.37 -14.81
C PHE A 142 2.47 -8.19 -15.82
N ASP A 143 3.00 -7.54 -16.85
CA ASP A 143 3.86 -8.20 -17.84
C ASP A 143 5.21 -8.59 -17.21
N ARG A 144 5.27 -9.79 -16.64
CA ARG A 144 6.49 -10.36 -16.05
C ARG A 144 7.48 -10.90 -17.08
N SER A 145 7.20 -10.74 -18.39
CA SER A 145 8.03 -11.35 -19.45
C SER A 145 9.25 -10.51 -19.88
N GLN A 146 9.51 -9.37 -19.22
CA GLN A 146 10.55 -8.41 -19.62
C GLN A 146 11.77 -8.29 -18.68
N GLU A 147 12.07 -9.27 -17.82
CA GLU A 147 13.33 -9.27 -17.04
C GLU A 147 14.06 -10.63 -17.02
N THR A 148 14.38 -11.15 -18.22
CA THR A 148 15.56 -12.04 -18.36
C THR A 148 16.36 -11.65 -19.61
N SER A 149 16.87 -10.42 -19.67
CA SER A 149 17.86 -10.04 -20.68
C SER A 149 18.82 -8.96 -20.18
N ALA A 150 19.53 -9.26 -19.09
CA ALA A 150 20.80 -8.61 -18.77
C ALA A 150 21.92 -9.66 -18.75
N GLU A 151 22.26 -10.16 -19.94
CA GLU A 151 23.64 -10.52 -20.25
C GLU A 151 24.53 -9.30 -19.96
N HIS A 152 25.12 -9.22 -18.77
CA HIS A 152 26.32 -8.41 -18.58
C HIS A 152 27.50 -9.17 -19.17
N PHE A 153 27.63 -9.05 -20.50
CA PHE A 153 28.84 -9.32 -21.25
C PHE A 153 29.94 -8.38 -20.73
N ASN A 154 30.65 -8.79 -19.67
CA ASN A 154 31.85 -8.07 -19.23
C ASN A 154 33.02 -8.46 -20.13
N GLU A 155 33.07 -7.87 -21.31
CA GLU A 155 34.25 -7.90 -22.17
C GLU A 155 34.74 -6.46 -22.41
N ASN A 156 35.52 -5.95 -21.46
CA ASN A 156 36.53 -4.95 -21.76
C ASN A 156 37.85 -5.29 -21.08
N ALA A 157 38.43 -6.40 -21.48
CA ALA A 157 39.87 -6.60 -21.36
C ALA A 157 40.55 -5.90 -22.54
N LYS A 158 40.92 -4.63 -22.38
CA LYS A 158 41.99 -4.04 -23.20
C LYS A 158 42.88 -3.13 -22.38
N ALA A 159 44.02 -3.70 -22.01
CA ALA A 159 45.19 -3.05 -21.47
C ALA A 159 45.63 -1.84 -22.32
N THR A 160 45.93 -0.71 -21.67
CA THR A 160 47.09 0.13 -22.01
C THR A 160 47.58 0.90 -20.77
N ALA A 161 48.89 0.95 -20.63
CA ALA A 161 49.68 1.31 -19.47
C ALA A 161 49.66 2.79 -19.02
N ALA A 162 50.00 3.00 -17.73
CA ALA A 162 50.55 4.26 -17.23
C ALA A 162 51.94 4.54 -17.86
N PRO A 163 52.37 5.81 -17.92
CA PRO A 163 53.44 6.21 -16.99
C PRO A 163 53.33 7.62 -16.39
N THR A 164 54.20 7.80 -15.40
CA THR A 164 54.43 8.81 -14.37
C THR A 164 55.03 10.16 -14.81
N ASN A 165 54.99 11.14 -13.87
CA ASN A 165 55.92 12.29 -13.65
C ASN A 165 55.69 13.57 -14.51
N THR A 166 55.91 14.84 -14.09
CA THR A 166 56.42 15.50 -12.87
C THR A 166 56.40 17.04 -13.10
N GLU A 167 56.13 17.83 -12.05
CA GLU A 167 56.52 19.24 -11.74
C GLU A 167 56.22 20.44 -12.67
N GLY A 168 55.83 21.58 -12.06
CA GLY A 168 56.09 22.92 -12.61
C GLY A 168 55.16 24.04 -12.12
N ALA A 169 55.61 24.81 -11.13
CA ALA A 169 54.90 25.90 -10.44
C ALA A 169 54.65 27.18 -11.29
N THR A 170 53.63 27.98 -10.94
CA THR A 170 53.76 29.31 -10.29
C THR A 170 52.54 30.25 -10.50
N ALA A 171 52.02 30.72 -9.36
CA ALA A 171 51.65 32.09 -8.97
C ALA A 171 50.42 32.86 -9.53
N PHE A 172 49.84 33.61 -8.57
CA PHE A 172 49.18 34.93 -8.66
C PHE A 172 47.67 34.97 -8.99
N ASN A 173 46.80 35.82 -8.43
CA ASN A 173 46.56 36.52 -7.15
C ASN A 173 45.15 37.17 -7.29
N GLU A 174 44.50 37.47 -6.17
CA GLU A 174 43.49 38.53 -5.95
C GLU A 174 41.98 38.34 -6.29
N SER A 175 41.22 38.23 -5.19
CA SER A 175 40.16 39.18 -4.73
C SER A 175 38.93 39.51 -5.59
N ALA A 176 37.75 39.12 -5.07
CA ALA A 176 36.58 39.98 -4.79
C ALA A 176 35.55 39.16 -3.98
N LYS A 177 35.25 39.46 -2.70
CA LYS A 177 34.32 40.47 -2.13
C LYS A 177 32.83 40.27 -2.47
N GLY A 178 32.05 40.07 -1.38
CA GLY A 178 30.63 40.45 -1.22
C GLY A 178 29.63 39.42 -1.76
N VAL A 179 28.48 39.14 -1.14
CA VAL A 179 27.71 39.85 -0.13
C VAL A 179 26.69 38.89 0.49
N ALA A 180 26.44 39.03 1.79
CA ALA A 180 25.38 38.36 2.52
C ALA A 180 24.00 38.95 2.18
N SER A 181 22.95 38.14 2.24
CA SER A 181 21.62 38.63 2.59
C SER A 181 20.87 37.58 3.39
N GLU A 182 20.93 37.80 4.68
CA GLU A 182 19.98 37.39 5.70
C GLU A 182 18.72 38.27 5.54
N SER A 183 17.53 37.66 5.57
CA SER A 183 16.29 38.36 5.93
C SER A 183 15.29 37.36 6.48
N ALA A 184 14.67 37.80 7.57
CA ALA A 184 14.13 37.05 8.68
C ALA A 184 12.63 36.67 8.51
N PRO A 185 11.99 36.04 9.50
CA PRO A 185 10.67 35.43 9.41
C PRO A 185 9.53 36.43 9.65
N VAL A 186 8.31 36.09 9.19
CA VAL A 186 7.08 36.80 9.57
C VAL A 186 6.24 35.90 10.47
N GLU A 187 6.12 36.30 11.74
CA GLU A 187 4.99 35.97 12.61
C GLU A 187 3.92 37.03 12.40
N THR A 188 2.64 36.64 12.29
CA THR A 188 1.51 37.43 12.79
C THR A 188 0.33 36.52 13.15
N GLU A 189 0.13 36.39 14.46
CA GLU A 189 -1.11 36.63 15.23
C GLU A 189 -2.40 35.81 15.03
N SER A 190 -2.83 35.27 16.18
CA SER A 190 -4.14 34.79 16.62
C SER A 190 -5.35 35.63 16.22
N LEU A 191 -6.52 34.99 16.10
CA LEU A 191 -7.75 35.44 16.78
C LEU A 191 -8.85 34.36 16.85
N SER A 192 -9.52 34.40 18.00
CA SER A 192 -10.62 33.57 18.52
C SER A 192 -11.74 33.19 17.55
N SER A 193 -12.38 32.05 17.84
CA SER A 193 -13.80 31.84 17.55
C SER A 193 -14.51 31.35 18.81
N GLU A 194 -15.44 32.19 19.27
CA GLU A 194 -16.27 32.02 20.46
C GLU A 194 -17.31 30.91 20.28
N GLN A 195 -17.53 30.16 21.36
CA GLN A 195 -18.67 29.27 21.54
C GLN A 195 -19.96 30.07 21.65
N SER A 196 -20.96 29.75 20.83
CA SER A 196 -22.35 30.16 21.07
C SER A 196 -23.12 29.00 21.71
N GLN A 197 -23.45 29.15 23.00
CA GLN A 197 -24.45 28.33 23.68
C GLN A 197 -25.84 28.87 23.36
N SER A 198 -26.65 28.07 22.67
CA SER A 198 -28.07 28.35 22.45
C SER A 198 -28.87 27.98 23.70
N THR A 199 -29.67 28.92 24.16
CA THR A 199 -30.48 28.84 25.37
C THR A 199 -31.80 28.13 25.09
N GLY A 200 -32.06 27.05 25.82
CA GLY A 200 -33.39 26.47 25.94
C GLY A 200 -34.10 27.05 27.16
N VAL A 201 -35.21 27.77 26.95
CA VAL A 201 -36.29 27.93 27.95
C VAL A 201 -37.62 27.97 27.19
N SER A 202 -38.40 26.90 27.34
CA SER A 202 -39.83 26.88 27.04
C SER A 202 -40.61 27.09 28.35
N ARG A 203 -41.60 27.97 28.32
CA ARG A 203 -42.76 27.98 29.22
C ARG A 203 -43.98 28.32 28.40
#